data_AF-A0A0F7S2Y2-F1
#
_entry.id   AF-A0A0F7S2Y2-F1
#
_cell.length_a   1.000
_cell.length_b   1.000
_cell.length_c   1.000
_cell.angle_alpha   90.00
_cell.angle_beta   90.00
_cell.angle_gamma   90.00
#
_symmetry.space_group_name_H-M   'P 1'
#
loop_
_entity.id
_entity.type
_entity.pdbx_description
1 polymer ?
#
loop_
_entity_poly.entity_id
_entity_poly.type
_entity_poly.pdbx_seq_one_letter_code
_entity_poly.pdbx_strand_id
1 'polypeptide(L)'
;MGESLAEIIHLGYPIRLDGGIPTASIERRLSSLQSKVDLLSTTETTLLARVRICNSFLLTKLWHSIRLCPLPHDLQKTVNTIINPFLFLGRRNWLRHNYVVAPRHLGGLGLISTHHMSIALLGQQLARLLISTEPIGAQFCAALQDFLWTKYEAVPAHFVMQRGLPWRWMTNVMTAQTSFMHRAVYTLCKLQLSVAPDWESISVPELLALPFHNDMHGYRWPEVSQTTVNTWERNGLRVWGDMLWYNTGGLRWSERVHPCAIPASYPLVPLSPSGVRNNYVHARGHTEDSHEFGLAAGRLLPSFWADLWGALHPTVSRKLRDISRHFALHPDHATSSMNSRPHDRPFNIDTVGLPFPWRFATLAGKPVDQYTNDANPVLTLPMFASEHAALVARTLVDAYHKCAPSKRPAFLKRWITRGTYLKESDGTLVFHTMSATAA
;
A
#
# COMPACT_ATOMS: atom_id res chain seq x y z
N MET A 1 30.25 -19.91 -12.51
CA MET A 1 29.13 -18.95 -12.71
C MET A 1 27.92 -19.66 -13.34
N GLY A 2 27.31 -20.65 -12.66
CA GLY A 2 26.19 -21.43 -13.21
C GLY A 2 24.95 -21.51 -12.32
N GLU A 3 24.99 -20.94 -11.10
CA GLU A 3 23.96 -21.15 -10.07
C GLU A 3 22.98 -19.97 -9.88
N SER A 4 23.17 -18.85 -10.57
CA SER A 4 22.36 -17.63 -10.40
C SER A 4 20.87 -17.84 -10.73
N LEU A 5 20.55 -18.77 -11.64
CA LEU A 5 19.18 -19.08 -12.05
C LEU A 5 18.58 -20.27 -11.28
N ALA A 6 19.32 -20.84 -10.32
CA ALA A 6 18.86 -22.00 -9.57
C ALA A 6 17.72 -21.63 -8.63
N GLU A 7 16.66 -22.45 -8.65
CA GLU A 7 15.58 -22.41 -7.67
C GLU A 7 15.97 -23.25 -6.45
N ILE A 8 15.87 -22.66 -5.26
CA ILE A 8 16.09 -23.32 -3.98
C ILE A 8 14.75 -23.34 -3.23
N ILE A 9 14.44 -24.47 -2.58
CA ILE A 9 13.28 -24.57 -1.69
C ILE A 9 13.80 -24.51 -0.25
N HIS A 10 13.56 -23.39 0.42
CA HIS A 10 13.94 -23.19 1.82
C HIS A 10 12.69 -23.14 2.69
N LEU A 11 12.57 -24.05 3.66
CA LEU A 11 11.38 -24.17 4.54
C LEU A 11 10.05 -24.24 3.75
N GLY A 12 10.09 -24.85 2.56
CA GLY A 12 8.94 -24.96 1.66
C GLY A 12 8.66 -23.72 0.79
N TYR A 13 9.41 -22.64 0.96
CA TYR A 13 9.34 -21.44 0.12
C TYR A 13 10.28 -21.57 -1.08
N PRO A 14 9.76 -21.48 -2.32
CA PRO A 14 10.61 -21.45 -3.50
C PRO A 14 11.23 -20.05 -3.63
N ILE A 15 12.55 -20.01 -3.80
CA ILE A 15 13.35 -18.80 -3.89
C ILE A 15 14.31 -18.97 -5.06
N ARG A 16 14.50 -17.93 -5.86
CA ARG A 16 15.63 -17.84 -6.79
C ARG A 16 16.66 -16.89 -6.24
N LEU A 17 17.93 -17.24 -6.42
CA LEU A 17 19.05 -16.44 -5.92
C LEU A 17 19.17 -15.08 -6.63
N ASP A 18 18.75 -14.99 -7.89
CA ASP A 18 18.64 -13.73 -8.63
C ASP A 18 17.39 -12.90 -8.26
N GLY A 19 16.55 -13.41 -7.34
CA GLY A 19 15.32 -12.76 -6.91
C GLY A 19 14.16 -12.88 -7.91
N GLY A 20 14.32 -13.58 -9.03
CA GLY A 20 13.30 -13.74 -10.06
C GLY A 20 12.14 -14.68 -9.68
N ILE A 21 11.22 -14.90 -10.62
CA ILE A 21 10.07 -15.81 -10.44
C ILE A 21 10.54 -17.28 -10.43
N PRO A 22 10.24 -18.09 -9.39
CA PRO A 22 10.54 -19.51 -9.37
C PRO A 22 9.50 -20.31 -10.16
N THR A 23 9.58 -20.19 -11.49
CA THR A 23 8.63 -20.73 -12.47
C THR A 23 8.44 -22.24 -12.31
N ALA A 24 9.51 -23.02 -12.18
CA ALA A 24 9.39 -24.48 -12.12
C ALA A 24 8.64 -24.94 -10.86
N SER A 25 8.90 -24.28 -9.74
CA SER A 25 8.18 -24.52 -8.49
C SER A 25 6.71 -24.12 -8.56
N ILE A 26 6.39 -22.97 -9.18
CA ILE A 26 5.00 -22.52 -9.37
C ILE A 26 4.24 -23.47 -10.31
N GLU A 27 4.82 -23.83 -11.44
CA GLU A 27 4.23 -24.76 -12.41
C GLU A 27 3.94 -26.12 -11.79
N ARG A 28 4.88 -26.68 -11.01
CA ARG A 28 4.66 -27.93 -10.27
C ARG A 28 3.45 -27.84 -9.32
N ARG A 29 3.24 -26.69 -8.68
CA ARG A 29 2.07 -26.45 -7.81
C ARG A 29 0.78 -26.31 -8.63
N LEU A 30 0.83 -25.65 -9.78
CA LEU A 30 -0.31 -25.51 -10.69
C LEU A 30 -0.72 -26.86 -11.29
N SER A 31 0.23 -27.70 -11.70
CA SER A 31 -0.05 -29.07 -12.16
C SER A 31 -0.67 -29.92 -11.04
N SER A 32 -0.16 -29.83 -9.81
CA SER A 32 -0.76 -30.51 -8.66
C SER A 32 -2.18 -29.99 -8.34
N LEU A 33 -2.42 -28.70 -8.51
CA LEU A 33 -3.75 -28.09 -8.39
C LEU A 33 -4.70 -28.64 -9.46
N GLN A 34 -4.25 -28.71 -10.72
CA GLN A 34 -5.03 -29.27 -11.84
C GLN A 34 -5.43 -30.72 -11.56
N SER A 35 -4.48 -31.59 -11.20
CA SER A 35 -4.79 -33.00 -10.91
C SER A 35 -5.82 -33.17 -9.79
N LYS A 36 -5.79 -32.30 -8.77
CA LYS A 36 -6.80 -32.31 -7.69
C LYS A 36 -8.16 -31.82 -8.16
N VAL A 37 -8.20 -30.81 -9.00
CA VAL A 37 -9.44 -30.32 -9.62
C VAL A 37 -10.06 -31.41 -10.48
N ASP A 38 -9.26 -32.10 -11.30
CA ASP A 38 -9.75 -33.18 -12.16
C ASP A 38 -10.41 -34.29 -11.34
N LEU A 39 -9.79 -34.68 -10.21
CA LEU A 39 -10.36 -35.67 -9.29
C LEU A 39 -11.68 -35.22 -8.67
N LEU A 40 -11.77 -33.97 -8.22
CA LEU A 40 -12.95 -33.42 -7.55
C LEU A 40 -14.08 -32.99 -8.50
N SER A 41 -13.79 -32.90 -9.81
CA SER A 41 -14.77 -32.51 -10.83
C SER A 41 -15.98 -33.45 -10.90
N THR A 42 -15.82 -34.68 -10.41
CA THR A 42 -16.85 -35.73 -10.37
C THR A 42 -17.79 -35.62 -9.16
N THR A 43 -17.47 -34.78 -8.16
CA THR A 43 -18.21 -34.71 -6.90
C THR A 43 -19.43 -33.78 -7.00
N GLU A 44 -20.63 -34.31 -6.75
CA GLU A 44 -21.85 -33.50 -6.68
C GLU A 44 -21.86 -32.63 -5.41
N THR A 45 -21.63 -31.32 -5.58
CA THR A 45 -21.55 -30.35 -4.48
C THR A 45 -22.30 -29.06 -4.84
N THR A 46 -22.57 -28.22 -3.85
CA THR A 46 -23.10 -26.86 -4.10
C THR A 46 -21.97 -25.91 -4.52
N LEU A 47 -22.28 -24.83 -5.22
CA LEU A 47 -21.28 -23.81 -5.61
C LEU A 47 -20.55 -23.23 -4.38
N LEU A 48 -21.28 -22.98 -3.29
CA LEU A 48 -20.71 -22.49 -2.04
C LEU A 48 -19.77 -23.51 -1.40
N ALA A 49 -20.13 -24.80 -1.40
CA ALA A 49 -19.26 -25.86 -0.92
C ALA A 49 -17.98 -25.94 -1.76
N ARG A 50 -18.07 -25.82 -3.09
CA ARG A 50 -16.88 -25.79 -3.96
C ARG A 50 -15.98 -24.60 -3.70
N VAL A 51 -16.53 -23.41 -3.47
CA VAL A 51 -15.72 -22.23 -3.11
C VAL A 51 -15.01 -22.44 -1.77
N ARG A 52 -15.67 -23.07 -0.79
CA ARG A 52 -15.03 -23.47 0.48
C ARG A 52 -13.90 -24.46 0.25
N ILE A 53 -14.13 -25.50 -0.56
CA ILE A 53 -13.09 -26.49 -0.93
C ILE A 53 -11.92 -25.80 -1.66
N CYS A 54 -12.20 -24.83 -2.54
CA CYS A 54 -11.16 -24.06 -3.20
C CYS A 54 -10.27 -23.34 -2.19
N ASN A 55 -10.86 -22.59 -1.27
CA ASN A 55 -10.12 -21.80 -0.28
C ASN A 55 -9.35 -22.67 0.74
N SER A 56 -9.98 -23.74 1.23
CA SER A 56 -9.45 -24.54 2.35
C SER A 56 -8.56 -25.71 1.91
N PHE A 57 -8.70 -26.22 0.68
CA PHE A 57 -7.98 -27.42 0.23
C PHE A 57 -7.19 -27.23 -1.06
N LEU A 58 -7.80 -26.68 -2.10
CA LEU A 58 -7.16 -26.59 -3.41
C LEU A 58 -6.04 -25.55 -3.43
N LEU A 59 -6.34 -24.34 -2.96
CA LEU A 59 -5.41 -23.20 -3.04
C LEU A 59 -4.37 -23.18 -1.91
N THR A 60 -4.57 -23.95 -0.84
CA THR A 60 -3.72 -23.90 0.37
C THR A 60 -2.24 -24.15 0.08
N LYS A 61 -1.92 -25.13 -0.79
CA LYS A 61 -0.52 -25.39 -1.18
C LYS A 61 0.10 -24.28 -2.03
N LEU A 62 -0.73 -23.53 -2.76
CA LEU A 62 -0.28 -22.39 -3.57
C LEU A 62 0.10 -21.22 -2.66
N TRP A 63 -0.65 -20.98 -1.57
CA TRP A 63 -0.41 -19.90 -0.60
C TRP A 63 1.00 -19.92 -0.01
N HIS A 64 1.51 -21.10 0.33
CA HIS A 64 2.88 -21.25 0.81
C HIS A 64 3.91 -20.83 -0.24
N SER A 65 3.72 -21.21 -1.51
CA SER A 65 4.67 -20.92 -2.57
C SER A 65 4.66 -19.45 -3.00
N ILE A 66 3.51 -18.77 -2.96
CA ILE A 66 3.39 -17.38 -3.44
C ILE A 66 3.75 -16.32 -2.38
N ARG A 67 4.22 -16.71 -1.20
CA ARG A 67 4.40 -15.78 -0.07
C ARG A 67 5.56 -14.81 -0.27
N LEU A 68 6.71 -15.30 -0.74
CA LEU A 68 7.97 -14.54 -0.75
C LEU A 68 8.51 -14.24 -2.15
N CYS A 69 8.15 -15.00 -3.19
CA CYS A 69 8.76 -14.84 -4.50
C CYS A 69 7.97 -13.91 -5.43
N PRO A 70 8.57 -13.22 -6.41
CA PRO A 70 7.80 -12.56 -7.46
C PRO A 70 6.82 -13.52 -8.15
N LEU A 71 5.70 -12.98 -8.65
CA LEU A 71 4.62 -13.78 -9.23
C LEU A 71 4.35 -13.34 -10.67
N PRO A 72 4.06 -14.26 -11.60
CA PRO A 72 3.58 -13.91 -12.93
C PRO A 72 2.29 -13.09 -12.85
N HIS A 73 2.15 -12.01 -13.64
CA HIS A 73 0.89 -11.22 -13.69
C HIS A 73 -0.33 -12.05 -14.07
N ASP A 74 -0.13 -13.09 -14.88
CA ASP A 74 -1.17 -13.97 -15.38
C ASP A 74 -1.49 -15.13 -14.43
N LEU A 75 -0.80 -15.26 -13.29
CA LEU A 75 -1.02 -16.34 -12.32
C LEU A 75 -2.49 -16.47 -11.90
N GLN A 76 -3.17 -15.35 -11.64
CA GLN A 76 -4.60 -15.37 -11.29
C GLN A 76 -5.46 -15.90 -12.45
N LYS A 77 -5.11 -15.55 -13.70
CA LYS A 77 -5.81 -16.03 -14.90
C LYS A 77 -5.61 -17.54 -15.04
N THR A 78 -4.38 -18.02 -14.87
CA THR A 78 -4.05 -19.45 -14.92
C THR A 78 -4.77 -20.24 -13.84
N VAL A 79 -4.76 -19.76 -12.59
CA VAL A 79 -5.49 -20.39 -11.48
C VAL A 79 -6.99 -20.40 -11.75
N ASN A 80 -7.57 -19.31 -12.27
CA ASN A 80 -8.97 -19.27 -12.66
C ASN A 80 -9.31 -20.31 -13.74
N THR A 81 -8.46 -20.47 -14.76
CA THR A 81 -8.63 -21.51 -15.80
C THR A 81 -8.67 -22.91 -15.19
N ILE A 82 -7.81 -23.18 -14.20
CA ILE A 82 -7.73 -24.48 -13.52
C ILE A 82 -8.96 -24.73 -12.65
N ILE A 83 -9.39 -23.76 -11.83
CA ILE A 83 -10.47 -23.98 -10.84
C ILE A 83 -11.88 -23.80 -11.40
N ASN A 84 -12.06 -23.04 -12.49
CA ASN A 84 -13.39 -22.76 -13.06
C ASN A 84 -14.15 -24.04 -13.48
N PRO A 85 -13.52 -25.04 -14.12
CA PRO A 85 -14.18 -26.32 -14.42
C PRO A 85 -14.77 -26.98 -13.17
N PHE A 86 -14.07 -26.95 -12.04
CA PHE A 86 -14.61 -27.44 -10.78
C PHE A 86 -15.73 -26.53 -10.26
N LEU A 87 -15.49 -25.23 -10.11
CA LEU A 87 -16.46 -24.27 -9.57
C LEU A 87 -17.81 -24.30 -10.31
N PHE A 88 -17.78 -24.39 -11.64
CA PHE A 88 -18.96 -24.32 -12.49
C PHE A 88 -19.34 -25.65 -13.15
N LEU A 89 -18.73 -26.77 -12.75
CA LEU A 89 -19.00 -28.12 -13.29
C LEU A 89 -18.87 -28.17 -14.82
N GLY A 90 -17.79 -27.59 -15.35
CA GLY A 90 -17.50 -27.49 -16.78
C GLY A 90 -18.42 -26.52 -17.55
N ARG A 91 -19.37 -25.87 -16.90
CA ARG A 91 -20.31 -24.94 -17.55
C ARG A 91 -19.66 -23.57 -17.73
N ARG A 92 -20.16 -22.82 -18.73
CA ARG A 92 -19.80 -21.41 -18.93
C ARG A 92 -20.00 -20.64 -17.62
N ASN A 93 -18.99 -19.87 -17.22
CA ASN A 93 -19.10 -18.96 -16.08
C ASN A 93 -19.97 -17.75 -16.47
N TRP A 94 -21.06 -17.51 -15.73
CA TRP A 94 -21.96 -16.35 -15.92
C TRP A 94 -21.68 -15.22 -14.91
N LEU A 95 -20.86 -15.48 -13.89
CA LEU A 95 -20.48 -14.51 -12.86
C LEU A 95 -19.18 -13.81 -13.25
N ARG A 96 -19.18 -12.47 -13.19
CA ARG A 96 -17.93 -11.71 -13.29
C ARG A 96 -17.01 -12.13 -12.14
N HIS A 97 -15.72 -12.26 -12.42
CA HIS A 97 -14.74 -12.74 -11.43
C HIS A 97 -14.75 -11.90 -10.15
N ASN A 98 -14.98 -10.59 -10.26
CA ASN A 98 -15.09 -9.69 -9.10
C ASN A 98 -16.18 -10.14 -8.11
N TYR A 99 -17.31 -10.69 -8.57
CA TYR A 99 -18.35 -11.24 -7.69
C TYR A 99 -17.95 -12.59 -7.06
N VAL A 100 -17.14 -13.37 -7.77
CA VAL A 100 -16.63 -14.65 -7.27
C VAL A 100 -15.67 -14.39 -6.09
N VAL A 101 -14.83 -13.36 -6.18
CA VAL A 101 -13.85 -13.02 -5.13
C VAL A 101 -14.35 -12.06 -4.07
N ALA A 102 -15.45 -11.34 -4.32
CA ALA A 102 -16.01 -10.39 -3.36
C ALA A 102 -16.36 -11.10 -2.02
N PRO A 103 -16.18 -10.42 -0.88
CA PRO A 103 -16.55 -10.95 0.42
C PRO A 103 -18.03 -11.34 0.49
N ARG A 104 -18.33 -12.36 1.30
CA ARG A 104 -19.70 -12.86 1.47
C ARG A 104 -20.65 -11.83 2.07
N HIS A 105 -20.16 -11.02 3.01
CA HIS A 105 -20.96 -9.95 3.62
C HIS A 105 -21.34 -8.85 2.60
N LEU A 106 -20.65 -8.77 1.46
CA LEU A 106 -20.98 -7.89 0.34
C LEU A 106 -21.73 -8.63 -0.79
N GLY A 107 -22.24 -9.85 -0.54
CA GLY A 107 -22.98 -10.64 -1.52
C GLY A 107 -22.12 -11.42 -2.53
N GLY A 108 -20.81 -11.49 -2.32
CA GLY A 108 -19.90 -12.30 -3.16
C GLY A 108 -19.79 -13.77 -2.72
N LEU A 109 -19.09 -14.59 -3.51
CA LEU A 109 -18.86 -16.01 -3.15
C LEU A 109 -17.75 -16.19 -2.11
N GLY A 110 -16.85 -15.20 -1.98
CA GLY A 110 -15.72 -15.22 -1.06
C GLY A 110 -14.59 -16.16 -1.50
N LEU A 111 -14.41 -16.40 -2.80
CA LEU A 111 -13.23 -17.10 -3.30
C LEU A 111 -12.00 -16.21 -3.09
N ILE A 112 -10.93 -16.75 -2.51
CA ILE A 112 -9.74 -15.96 -2.26
C ILE A 112 -8.98 -15.73 -3.58
N SER A 113 -8.80 -14.46 -3.95
CA SER A 113 -7.92 -14.09 -5.06
C SER A 113 -6.46 -14.39 -4.69
N THR A 114 -5.75 -15.03 -5.60
CA THR A 114 -4.30 -15.25 -5.48
C THR A 114 -3.54 -13.94 -5.35
N HIS A 115 -3.94 -12.90 -6.09
CA HIS A 115 -3.32 -11.59 -6.01
C HIS A 115 -3.48 -10.98 -4.62
N HIS A 116 -4.71 -10.90 -4.09
CA HIS A 116 -4.97 -10.35 -2.76
C HIS A 116 -4.31 -11.17 -1.65
N MET A 117 -4.37 -12.51 -1.73
CA MET A 117 -3.71 -13.39 -0.76
C MET A 117 -2.20 -13.17 -0.75
N SER A 118 -1.61 -12.99 -1.94
CA SER A 118 -0.18 -12.75 -2.08
C SER A 118 0.25 -11.42 -1.43
N ILE A 119 -0.56 -10.37 -1.56
CA ILE A 119 -0.34 -9.06 -0.93
C ILE A 119 -0.49 -9.19 0.58
N ALA A 120 -1.55 -9.87 1.05
CA ALA A 120 -1.81 -10.02 2.48
C ALA A 120 -0.70 -10.80 3.20
N LEU A 121 -0.26 -11.92 2.61
CA LEU A 121 0.79 -12.78 3.19
C LEU A 121 2.16 -12.11 3.21
N LEU A 122 2.52 -11.40 2.14
CA LEU A 122 3.78 -10.65 2.11
C LEU A 122 3.70 -9.43 3.03
N GLY A 123 2.57 -8.70 3.00
CA GLY A 123 2.30 -7.58 3.90
C GLY A 123 2.49 -7.93 5.37
N GLN A 124 2.07 -9.12 5.78
CA GLN A 124 2.26 -9.58 7.16
C GLN A 124 3.75 -9.75 7.51
N GLN A 125 4.56 -10.21 6.57
CA GLN A 125 6.01 -10.35 6.79
C GLN A 125 6.71 -8.99 6.77
N LEU A 126 6.32 -8.12 5.84
CA LEU A 126 6.83 -6.76 5.77
C LEU A 126 6.48 -5.99 7.04
N ALA A 127 5.25 -6.11 7.53
CA ALA A 127 4.82 -5.51 8.78
C ALA A 127 5.79 -5.85 9.92
N ARG A 128 6.09 -7.14 10.11
CA ARG A 128 7.03 -7.61 11.13
C ARG A 128 8.44 -7.09 10.92
N LEU A 129 8.93 -7.06 9.68
CA LEU A 129 10.28 -6.55 9.37
C LEU A 129 10.40 -5.05 9.63
N LEU A 130 9.38 -4.27 9.28
CA LEU A 130 9.38 -2.81 9.42
C LEU A 130 9.43 -2.33 10.88
N ILE A 131 8.90 -3.10 11.81
CA ILE A 131 8.91 -2.78 13.26
C ILE A 131 9.86 -3.65 14.07
N SER A 132 10.61 -4.54 13.42
CA SER A 132 11.48 -5.47 14.14
C SER A 132 12.62 -4.70 14.81
N THR A 133 12.83 -4.99 16.09
CA THR A 133 13.96 -4.49 16.87
C THR A 133 15.22 -5.33 16.64
N GLU A 134 15.11 -6.44 15.93
CA GLU A 134 16.26 -7.28 15.57
C GLU A 134 17.09 -6.62 14.45
N PRO A 135 18.39 -6.94 14.34
CA PRO A 135 19.26 -6.37 13.30
C PRO A 135 18.72 -6.52 11.87
N ILE A 136 17.99 -7.61 11.61
CA ILE A 136 17.38 -7.87 10.30
C ILE A 136 16.33 -6.83 9.90
N GLY A 137 15.58 -6.28 10.88
CA GLY A 137 14.59 -5.23 10.62
C GLY A 137 15.25 -3.94 10.16
N ALA A 138 16.25 -3.49 10.91
CA ALA A 138 17.05 -2.31 10.55
C ALA A 138 17.74 -2.47 9.18
N GLN A 139 18.32 -3.64 8.91
CA GLN A 139 18.92 -3.96 7.60
C GLN A 139 17.89 -3.92 6.47
N PHE A 140 16.69 -4.47 6.70
CA PHE A 140 15.61 -4.44 5.73
C PHE A 140 15.15 -3.00 5.43
N CYS A 141 14.92 -2.19 6.45
CA CYS A 141 14.52 -0.78 6.28
C CYS A 141 15.58 0.03 5.52
N ALA A 142 16.87 -0.16 5.84
CA ALA A 142 17.96 0.49 5.11
C ALA A 142 18.04 0.03 3.65
N ALA A 143 17.94 -1.28 3.41
CA ALA A 143 17.92 -1.85 2.06
C ALA A 143 16.70 -1.37 1.26
N LEU A 144 15.53 -1.25 1.88
CA LEU A 144 14.32 -0.72 1.25
C LEU A 144 14.49 0.74 0.86
N GLN A 145 15.07 1.57 1.73
CA GLN A 145 15.32 2.98 1.45
C GLN A 145 16.32 3.17 0.29
N ASP A 146 17.43 2.43 0.30
CA ASP A 146 18.40 2.47 -0.79
C ASP A 146 17.80 1.93 -2.11
N PHE A 147 17.00 0.87 -2.03
CA PHE A 147 16.30 0.32 -3.18
C PHE A 147 15.29 1.30 -3.80
N LEU A 148 14.52 2.01 -2.96
CA LEU A 148 13.61 3.06 -3.41
C LEU A 148 14.36 4.17 -4.15
N TRP A 149 15.49 4.60 -3.61
CA TRP A 149 16.31 5.63 -4.24
C TRP A 149 16.89 5.15 -5.56
N THR A 150 17.56 4.00 -5.58
CA THR A 150 18.30 3.51 -6.75
C THR A 150 17.40 3.01 -7.89
N LYS A 151 16.18 2.54 -7.61
CA LYS A 151 15.27 1.97 -8.62
C LYS A 151 14.10 2.85 -8.99
N TYR A 152 13.68 3.75 -8.10
CA TYR A 152 12.50 4.59 -8.30
C TYR A 152 12.78 6.09 -8.15
N GLU A 153 14.02 6.49 -7.82
CA GLU A 153 14.36 7.87 -7.44
C GLU A 153 13.43 8.39 -6.32
N ALA A 154 13.01 7.47 -5.45
CA ALA A 154 12.01 7.71 -4.42
C ALA A 154 12.63 7.68 -3.03
N VAL A 155 12.01 8.44 -2.11
CA VAL A 155 12.18 8.30 -0.66
C VAL A 155 10.95 7.64 -0.03
N PRO A 156 11.05 7.03 1.18
CA PRO A 156 9.91 6.40 1.86
C PRO A 156 8.65 7.28 1.99
N ALA A 157 8.80 8.61 2.07
CA ALA A 157 7.67 9.54 2.08
C ALA A 157 6.73 9.40 0.88
N HIS A 158 7.16 8.85 -0.25
CA HIS A 158 6.29 8.61 -1.42
C HIS A 158 5.15 7.64 -1.12
N PHE A 159 5.31 6.73 -0.15
CA PHE A 159 4.20 5.90 0.31
C PHE A 159 3.06 6.72 0.93
N VAL A 160 3.41 7.81 1.62
CA VAL A 160 2.44 8.73 2.24
C VAL A 160 1.87 9.70 1.22
N MET A 161 2.71 10.21 0.32
CA MET A 161 2.29 11.19 -0.69
C MET A 161 1.37 10.59 -1.77
N GLN A 162 1.57 9.31 -2.11
CA GLN A 162 0.75 8.54 -3.06
C GLN A 162 0.54 9.23 -4.42
N ARG A 163 1.55 9.94 -4.91
CA ARG A 163 1.49 10.75 -6.14
C ARG A 163 2.84 10.84 -6.83
N GLY A 164 2.82 11.44 -8.01
CA GLY A 164 4.01 11.65 -8.85
C GLY A 164 4.43 10.44 -9.68
N LEU A 165 5.53 10.61 -10.40
CA LEU A 165 6.10 9.57 -11.27
C LEU A 165 6.61 8.36 -10.46
N PRO A 166 7.37 8.54 -9.38
CA PRO A 166 7.82 7.41 -8.55
C PRO A 166 6.66 6.53 -8.08
N TRP A 167 5.57 7.13 -7.59
CA TRP A 167 4.39 6.38 -7.15
C TRP A 167 3.75 5.53 -8.25
N ARG A 168 3.66 6.05 -9.48
CA ARG A 168 3.14 5.29 -10.63
C ARG A 168 3.98 4.06 -10.93
N TRP A 169 5.30 4.16 -10.78
CA TRP A 169 6.22 3.05 -10.99
C TRP A 169 6.17 2.05 -9.84
N MET A 170 6.11 2.53 -8.60
CA MET A 170 5.97 1.71 -7.39
C MET A 170 4.66 0.91 -7.37
N THR A 171 3.61 1.39 -8.03
CA THR A 171 2.29 0.73 -8.14
C THR A 171 2.12 -0.15 -9.38
N ASN A 172 3.15 -0.28 -10.21
CA ASN A 172 3.11 -1.07 -11.44
C ASN A 172 3.29 -2.58 -11.16
N VAL A 173 2.29 -3.38 -11.56
CA VAL A 173 2.29 -4.84 -11.36
C VAL A 173 3.33 -5.57 -12.20
N MET A 174 3.74 -5.02 -13.35
CA MET A 174 4.79 -5.60 -14.19
C MET A 174 6.15 -5.43 -13.53
N THR A 175 6.41 -4.25 -12.97
CA THR A 175 7.61 -3.97 -12.19
C THR A 175 7.71 -4.88 -10.96
N ALA A 176 6.60 -5.20 -10.31
CA ALA A 176 6.56 -6.10 -9.15
C ALA A 176 7.03 -7.54 -9.42
N GLN A 177 7.24 -7.94 -10.68
CA GLN A 177 7.64 -9.30 -11.09
C GLN A 177 9.15 -9.50 -11.15
N THR A 178 9.91 -8.41 -11.15
CA THR A 178 11.34 -8.46 -11.46
C THR A 178 12.18 -8.91 -10.28
N SER A 179 11.80 -8.54 -9.05
CA SER A 179 12.48 -9.02 -7.83
C SER A 179 11.59 -8.98 -6.59
N PHE A 180 12.02 -9.66 -5.53
CA PHE A 180 11.40 -9.59 -4.21
C PHE A 180 11.19 -8.15 -3.73
N MET A 181 12.20 -7.29 -3.88
CA MET A 181 12.14 -5.89 -3.42
C MET A 181 11.10 -5.08 -4.20
N HIS A 182 11.00 -5.25 -5.52
CA HIS A 182 9.93 -4.59 -6.30
C HIS A 182 8.55 -5.07 -5.84
N ARG A 183 8.41 -6.36 -5.52
CA ARG A 183 7.16 -6.91 -4.98
C ARG A 183 6.84 -6.37 -3.58
N ALA A 184 7.85 -6.19 -2.73
CA ALA A 184 7.70 -5.59 -1.41
C ALA A 184 7.18 -4.16 -1.52
N VAL A 185 7.81 -3.33 -2.36
CA VAL A 185 7.37 -1.95 -2.66
C VAL A 185 5.93 -1.94 -3.16
N TYR A 186 5.61 -2.76 -4.17
CA TYR A 186 4.26 -2.88 -4.69
C TYR A 186 3.23 -3.26 -3.61
N THR A 187 3.60 -4.20 -2.73
CA THR A 187 2.75 -4.66 -1.63
C THR A 187 2.48 -3.53 -0.63
N LEU A 188 3.50 -2.77 -0.24
CA LEU A 188 3.34 -1.61 0.65
C LEU A 188 2.45 -0.53 0.01
N CYS A 189 2.58 -0.29 -1.29
CA CYS A 189 1.68 0.62 -2.02
C CYS A 189 0.23 0.12 -2.04
N LYS A 190 0.00 -1.19 -2.29
CA LYS A 190 -1.35 -1.77 -2.32
C LYS A 190 -2.01 -1.82 -0.95
N LEU A 191 -1.22 -1.96 0.10
CA LEU A 191 -1.66 -1.82 1.48
C LEU A 191 -1.75 -0.37 1.93
N GLN A 192 -1.55 0.60 1.04
CA GLN A 192 -1.65 2.03 1.33
C GLN A 192 -0.83 2.39 2.58
N LEU A 193 0.46 2.02 2.58
CA LEU A 193 1.35 2.38 3.68
C LEU A 193 1.24 3.88 3.95
N SER A 194 0.93 4.22 5.19
CA SER A 194 0.84 5.59 5.68
C SER A 194 1.56 5.67 7.03
N VAL A 195 1.50 6.84 7.67
CA VAL A 195 2.05 7.06 9.01
C VAL A 195 0.98 7.71 9.87
N ALA A 196 0.82 7.21 11.10
CA ALA A 196 0.04 7.83 12.15
C ALA A 196 1.00 8.20 13.30
N PRO A 197 1.70 9.34 13.21
CA PRO A 197 2.77 9.68 14.14
C PRO A 197 2.25 9.92 15.56
N ASP A 198 2.99 9.43 16.54
CA ASP A 198 2.95 10.02 17.88
C ASP A 198 3.97 11.17 17.93
N TRP A 199 3.46 12.41 17.94
CA TRP A 199 4.28 13.60 17.90
C TRP A 199 5.20 13.74 19.12
N GLU A 200 4.84 13.17 20.27
CA GLU A 200 5.67 13.25 21.47
C GLU A 200 6.90 12.34 21.34
N SER A 201 6.74 11.14 20.78
CA SER A 201 7.83 10.17 20.65
C SER A 201 8.58 10.18 19.32
N ILE A 202 8.12 10.91 18.28
CA ILE A 202 8.87 11.04 17.01
C ILE A 202 10.19 11.81 17.19
N SER A 203 11.31 11.32 16.64
CA SER A 203 12.57 12.07 16.69
C SER A 203 12.61 13.20 15.65
N VAL A 204 13.49 14.19 15.81
CA VAL A 204 13.67 15.25 14.81
C VAL A 204 14.07 14.69 13.44
N PRO A 205 15.06 13.78 13.32
CA PRO A 205 15.41 13.19 12.01
C PRO A 205 14.24 12.48 11.33
N GLU A 206 13.40 11.77 12.09
CA GLU A 206 12.22 11.10 11.54
C GLU A 206 11.14 12.07 11.06
N LEU A 207 10.92 13.14 11.82
CA LEU A 207 10.02 14.22 11.41
C LEU A 207 10.49 14.87 10.10
N LEU A 208 11.80 15.04 9.93
CA LEU A 208 12.38 15.60 8.71
C LEU A 208 12.22 14.68 7.48
N ALA A 209 12.05 13.36 7.69
CA ALA A 209 11.79 12.38 6.63
C ALA A 209 10.32 12.35 6.19
N LEU A 210 9.41 13.03 6.91
CA LEU A 210 7.99 13.10 6.56
C LEU A 210 7.73 14.14 5.46
N PRO A 211 6.71 13.93 4.60
CA PRO A 211 6.38 14.88 3.56
C PRO A 211 5.99 16.23 4.17
N PHE A 212 6.56 17.33 3.69
CA PHE A 212 6.24 18.65 4.23
C PHE A 212 4.81 19.08 3.87
N HIS A 213 4.39 18.76 2.63
CA HIS A 213 3.07 19.06 2.11
C HIS A 213 2.09 17.91 2.38
N ASN A 214 1.62 17.82 3.62
CA ASN A 214 0.61 16.87 4.06
C ASN A 214 -0.20 17.39 5.26
N ASP A 215 -1.49 17.10 5.29
CA ASP A 215 -2.41 17.57 6.34
C ASP A 215 -2.17 16.91 7.71
N MET A 216 -1.37 15.82 7.76
CA MET A 216 -1.07 15.11 9.01
C MET A 216 -0.50 16.01 10.10
N HIS A 217 0.18 17.10 9.73
CA HIS A 217 0.87 17.98 10.68
C HIS A 217 -0.06 18.95 11.43
N GLY A 218 -1.39 18.85 11.22
CA GLY A 218 -2.40 19.74 11.82
C GLY A 218 -2.69 20.99 11.01
N TYR A 219 -2.02 21.17 9.86
CA TYR A 219 -2.27 22.28 8.94
C TYR A 219 -2.85 21.75 7.64
N ARG A 220 -4.05 22.23 7.30
CA ARG A 220 -4.67 21.95 6.00
C ARG A 220 -4.11 22.90 4.96
N TRP A 221 -3.39 22.35 3.98
CA TRP A 221 -2.80 23.16 2.93
C TRP A 221 -3.88 23.82 2.06
N PRO A 222 -3.71 25.10 1.66
CA PRO A 222 -4.53 25.71 0.63
C PRO A 222 -4.50 24.90 -0.67
N GLU A 223 -5.47 25.12 -1.57
CA GLU A 223 -5.47 24.43 -2.87
C GLU A 223 -4.21 24.81 -3.68
N VAL A 224 -3.26 23.87 -3.74
CA VAL A 224 -2.06 23.99 -4.56
C VAL A 224 -2.30 23.25 -5.87
N SER A 225 -2.01 23.90 -7.01
CA SER A 225 -2.15 23.26 -8.31
C SER A 225 -1.29 22.00 -8.44
N GLN A 226 -1.80 20.98 -9.14
CA GLN A 226 -1.07 19.75 -9.38
C GLN A 226 0.28 20.00 -10.08
N THR A 227 0.34 21.03 -10.95
CA THR A 227 1.58 21.46 -11.62
C THR A 227 2.65 21.90 -10.61
N THR A 228 2.26 22.67 -9.59
CA THR A 228 3.18 23.10 -8.54
C THR A 228 3.66 21.90 -7.71
N VAL A 229 2.75 21.02 -7.30
CA VAL A 229 3.11 19.80 -6.55
C VAL A 229 4.08 18.92 -7.35
N ASN A 230 3.82 18.71 -8.64
CA ASN A 230 4.71 17.95 -9.51
C ASN A 230 6.08 18.62 -9.67
N THR A 231 6.12 19.96 -9.69
CA THR A 231 7.37 20.71 -9.78
C THR A 231 8.21 20.52 -8.52
N TRP A 232 7.59 20.55 -7.34
CA TRP A 232 8.27 20.29 -6.07
C TRP A 232 8.88 18.90 -6.05
N GLU A 233 8.08 17.87 -6.33
CA GLU A 233 8.53 16.48 -6.26
C GLU A 233 9.65 16.19 -7.26
N ARG A 234 9.49 16.63 -8.52
CA ARG A 234 10.48 16.43 -9.59
C ARG A 234 11.82 17.09 -9.27
N ASN A 235 11.81 18.24 -8.60
CA ASN A 235 13.00 19.03 -8.35
C ASN A 235 13.50 18.89 -6.91
N GLY A 236 13.12 17.81 -6.21
CA GLY A 236 13.73 17.42 -4.94
C GLY A 236 13.10 18.01 -3.68
N LEU A 237 12.01 18.79 -3.77
CA LEU A 237 11.25 19.27 -2.60
C LEU A 237 10.15 18.27 -2.25
N ARG A 238 10.41 17.38 -1.30
CA ARG A 238 9.49 16.28 -0.92
C ARG A 238 9.20 16.25 0.57
N VAL A 239 10.24 16.35 1.39
CA VAL A 239 10.18 16.19 2.84
C VAL A 239 10.56 17.48 3.59
N TRP A 240 10.28 17.53 4.89
CA TRP A 240 10.64 18.69 5.71
C TRP A 240 12.13 19.01 5.67
N GLY A 241 13.00 17.99 5.63
CA GLY A 241 14.44 18.17 5.49
C GLY A 241 14.88 18.89 4.22
N ASP A 242 14.08 18.86 3.14
CA ASP A 242 14.40 19.56 1.89
C ASP A 242 14.09 21.07 2.00
N MET A 243 13.09 21.45 2.81
CA MET A 243 12.48 22.78 2.80
C MET A 243 13.02 23.73 3.87
N LEU A 244 13.52 23.20 4.99
CA LEU A 244 13.87 24.00 6.17
C LEU A 244 15.28 24.57 6.07
N TRP A 245 15.40 25.88 5.96
CA TRP A 245 16.68 26.60 5.95
C TRP A 245 16.80 27.52 7.15
N TYR A 246 18.03 27.82 7.57
CA TYR A 246 18.35 28.68 8.70
C TYR A 246 18.64 30.10 8.26
N ASN A 247 18.18 31.08 9.03
CA ASN A 247 18.45 32.49 8.80
C ASN A 247 19.51 33.06 9.75
N THR A 248 20.69 33.36 9.20
CA THR A 248 21.84 33.91 9.96
C THR A 248 21.79 35.43 10.17
N GLY A 249 20.76 36.13 9.66
CA GLY A 249 20.60 37.58 9.82
C GLY A 249 20.25 37.96 11.26
N GLY A 250 21.24 38.21 12.10
CA GLY A 250 21.09 38.56 13.51
C GLY A 250 20.51 39.97 13.77
N LEU A 251 19.59 40.05 14.72
CA LEU A 251 19.59 40.99 15.86
C LEU A 251 19.72 42.53 15.65
N ARG A 252 19.60 43.09 14.44
CA ARG A 252 19.45 44.56 14.25
C ARG A 252 18.28 44.92 13.34
N TRP A 253 17.08 44.89 13.91
CA TRP A 253 15.85 45.44 13.33
C TRP A 253 15.28 46.54 14.23
N SER A 254 16.10 47.54 14.58
CA SER A 254 15.57 48.75 15.21
C SER A 254 14.95 49.73 14.22
N GLU A 255 15.08 49.56 12.89
CA GLU A 255 14.55 50.56 11.94
C GLU A 255 13.97 49.92 10.66
N ARG A 256 12.64 50.03 10.55
CA ARG A 256 11.77 49.83 9.37
C ARG A 256 11.53 48.39 8.88
N VAL A 257 10.52 47.77 9.49
CA VAL A 257 9.82 46.60 8.97
C VAL A 257 9.03 46.94 7.72
N HIS A 258 9.37 46.32 6.58
CA HIS A 258 8.56 46.32 5.36
C HIS A 258 7.50 45.18 5.46
N PRO A 259 6.25 45.37 4.95
CA PRO A 259 5.03 44.57 5.25
C PRO A 259 5.02 43.05 4.95
N CYS A 260 6.14 42.43 4.58
CA CYS A 260 6.25 40.98 4.36
C CYS A 260 7.10 40.26 5.43
N ALA A 261 7.46 40.93 6.52
CA ALA A 261 8.20 40.30 7.62
C ALA A 261 7.29 39.32 8.38
N ILE A 262 7.71 38.05 8.50
CA ILE A 262 7.03 37.03 9.31
C ILE A 262 7.86 36.81 10.59
N PRO A 263 7.53 37.42 11.74
CA PRO A 263 8.30 37.28 12.97
C PRO A 263 7.96 36.01 13.78
N ALA A 264 7.24 35.05 13.19
CA ALA A 264 6.82 33.84 13.91
C ALA A 264 7.79 32.64 13.75
N SER A 265 8.64 32.61 12.72
CA SER A 265 9.39 31.41 12.33
C SER A 265 10.91 31.53 12.39
N TYR A 266 11.45 32.72 12.64
CA TYR A 266 12.88 32.94 12.87
C TYR A 266 13.41 32.01 14.00
N PRO A 267 14.55 31.30 13.80
CA PRO A 267 15.50 31.43 12.70
C PRO A 267 15.22 30.51 11.49
N LEU A 268 14.06 29.86 11.39
CA LEU A 268 13.70 28.97 10.27
C LEU A 268 12.87 29.69 9.20
N VAL A 269 13.31 29.57 7.96
CA VAL A 269 12.72 30.24 6.79
C VAL A 269 12.45 29.22 5.69
N PRO A 270 11.43 29.45 4.84
CA PRO A 270 11.26 28.64 3.66
C PRO A 270 12.36 29.00 2.65
N LEU A 271 12.63 28.09 1.73
CA LEU A 271 13.49 28.33 0.60
C LEU A 271 13.03 29.54 -0.23
N SER A 272 13.94 30.45 -0.55
CA SER A 272 13.72 31.51 -1.54
C SER A 272 14.54 31.23 -2.81
N PRO A 273 14.06 31.57 -4.03
CA PRO A 273 14.86 31.41 -5.25
C PRO A 273 16.23 32.09 -5.20
N SER A 274 16.31 33.24 -4.52
CA SER A 274 17.56 33.96 -4.29
C SER A 274 18.46 33.25 -3.28
N GLY A 275 17.90 32.71 -2.20
CA GLY A 275 18.61 31.89 -1.23
C GLY A 275 19.21 30.65 -1.88
N VAL A 276 18.43 29.94 -2.71
CA VAL A 276 18.89 28.80 -3.50
C VAL A 276 20.03 29.22 -4.44
N ARG A 277 19.84 30.24 -5.29
CA ARG A 277 20.89 30.68 -6.22
C ARG A 277 22.25 30.94 -5.56
N ASN A 278 22.24 31.47 -4.33
CA ASN A 278 23.46 31.92 -3.66
C ASN A 278 24.07 30.88 -2.72
N ASN A 279 23.27 29.96 -2.15
CA ASN A 279 23.72 29.04 -1.10
C ASN A 279 23.39 27.56 -1.39
N TYR A 280 22.84 27.25 -2.57
CA TYR A 280 22.52 25.89 -2.92
C TYR A 280 23.78 25.03 -2.99
N VAL A 281 23.76 23.97 -2.21
CA VAL A 281 24.72 22.89 -2.32
C VAL A 281 23.94 21.63 -2.61
N HIS A 282 24.33 20.94 -3.67
CA HIS A 282 23.70 19.69 -4.07
C HIS A 282 23.86 18.65 -2.96
N ALA A 283 22.73 18.20 -2.42
CA ALA A 283 22.63 17.08 -1.51
C ALA A 283 22.01 15.87 -2.22
N ARG A 284 22.32 14.66 -1.74
CA ARG A 284 21.69 13.43 -2.25
C ARG A 284 20.17 13.57 -2.15
N GLY A 285 19.48 13.44 -3.28
CA GLY A 285 18.05 13.66 -3.35
C GLY A 285 17.66 14.90 -4.13
N HIS A 286 18.48 15.93 -4.17
CA HIS A 286 18.17 17.17 -4.90
C HIS A 286 18.68 17.09 -6.34
N THR A 287 18.21 18.00 -7.20
CA THR A 287 18.70 18.11 -8.58
C THR A 287 20.10 18.72 -8.59
N GLU A 288 21.00 18.34 -9.49
CA GLU A 288 22.31 19.00 -9.59
C GLU A 288 22.18 20.49 -9.97
N ASP A 289 21.08 20.87 -10.64
CA ASP A 289 20.84 22.24 -11.09
C ASP A 289 20.12 23.10 -10.03
N SER A 290 20.86 24.05 -9.46
CA SER A 290 20.33 25.07 -8.54
C SER A 290 19.13 25.84 -9.11
N HIS A 291 19.05 26.01 -10.43
CA HIS A 291 17.94 26.70 -11.08
C HIS A 291 16.65 25.88 -11.00
N GLU A 292 16.69 24.57 -11.28
CA GLU A 292 15.54 23.67 -11.15
C GLU A 292 15.02 23.60 -9.72
N PHE A 293 15.94 23.48 -8.74
CA PHE A 293 15.59 23.52 -7.32
C PHE A 293 14.99 24.89 -6.94
N GLY A 294 15.58 25.98 -7.45
CA GLY A 294 15.11 27.35 -7.25
C GLY A 294 13.71 27.61 -7.85
N LEU A 295 13.39 27.01 -8.99
CA LEU A 295 12.04 27.05 -9.58
C LEU A 295 10.99 26.40 -8.68
N ALA A 296 11.36 25.29 -8.01
CA ALA A 296 10.48 24.63 -7.06
C ALA A 296 10.30 25.47 -5.80
N ALA A 297 11.39 26.02 -5.25
CA ALA A 297 11.36 26.95 -4.12
C ALA A 297 10.49 28.19 -4.40
N GLY A 298 10.59 28.76 -5.60
CA GLY A 298 9.81 29.95 -6.00
C GLY A 298 8.30 29.75 -6.06
N ARG A 299 7.82 28.50 -6.00
CA ARG A 299 6.40 28.18 -5.91
C ARG A 299 5.89 28.06 -4.47
N LEU A 300 6.76 28.16 -3.48
CA LEU A 300 6.37 28.28 -2.07
C LEU A 300 5.88 29.72 -1.83
N LEU A 301 4.60 29.88 -1.47
CA LEU A 301 4.06 31.19 -1.17
C LEU A 301 4.46 31.61 0.25
N PRO A 302 5.09 32.79 0.45
CA PRO A 302 5.51 33.23 1.78
C PRO A 302 4.36 33.34 2.79
N SER A 303 3.16 33.69 2.34
CA SER A 303 1.96 33.76 3.19
C SER A 303 1.64 32.42 3.85
N PHE A 304 1.82 31.31 3.13
CA PHE A 304 1.58 29.97 3.68
C PHE A 304 2.53 29.64 4.82
N TRP A 305 3.74 30.22 4.84
CA TRP A 305 4.72 29.96 5.89
C TRP A 305 4.25 30.51 7.24
N ALA A 306 3.73 31.74 7.28
CA ALA A 306 3.24 32.34 8.52
C ALA A 306 2.08 31.54 9.12
N ASP A 307 1.09 31.22 8.28
CA ASP A 307 -0.11 30.49 8.67
C ASP A 307 0.23 29.07 9.12
N LEU A 308 1.13 28.40 8.41
CA LEU A 308 1.63 27.07 8.73
C LEU A 308 2.18 27.01 10.16
N TRP A 309 3.11 27.90 10.54
CA TRP A 309 3.73 27.83 11.88
C TRP A 309 2.77 28.06 13.04
N GLY A 310 1.71 28.85 12.82
CA GLY A 310 0.66 29.08 13.82
C GLY A 310 -0.32 27.90 13.95
N ALA A 311 -0.47 27.12 12.89
CA ALA A 311 -1.45 26.02 12.80
C ALA A 311 -0.85 24.62 12.97
N LEU A 312 0.48 24.46 12.82
CA LEU A 312 1.15 23.19 13.07
C LEU A 312 0.89 22.67 14.48
N HIS A 313 0.82 21.35 14.61
CA HIS A 313 0.78 20.70 15.92
C HIS A 313 1.91 21.25 16.82
N PRO A 314 1.66 21.66 18.08
CA PRO A 314 2.64 22.38 18.90
C PRO A 314 3.97 21.64 19.06
N THR A 315 3.92 20.31 19.18
CA THR A 315 5.12 19.47 19.30
C THR A 315 5.88 19.35 17.98
N VAL A 316 5.20 19.35 16.83
CA VAL A 316 5.85 19.39 15.51
C VAL A 316 6.57 20.73 15.35
N SER A 317 5.88 21.84 15.60
CA SER A 317 6.46 23.18 15.52
C SER A 317 7.71 23.32 16.40
N ARG A 318 7.65 22.84 17.65
CA ARG A 318 8.79 22.82 18.59
C ARG A 318 9.97 22.01 18.06
N LYS A 319 9.73 20.77 17.61
CA LYS A 319 10.78 19.85 17.12
C LYS A 319 11.43 20.35 15.83
N LEU A 320 10.65 20.95 14.93
CA LEU A 320 11.22 21.58 13.73
C LEU A 320 12.12 22.75 14.10
N ARG A 321 11.75 23.60 15.06
CA ARG A 321 12.59 24.71 15.57
C ARG A 321 13.89 24.24 16.21
N ASP A 322 13.89 23.05 16.80
CA ASP A 322 15.08 22.44 17.41
C ASP A 322 16.08 21.85 16.39
N ILE A 323 15.79 21.88 15.08
CA ILE A 323 16.65 21.30 14.03
C ILE A 323 18.12 21.74 14.10
N SER A 324 18.36 23.00 14.46
CA SER A 324 19.72 23.57 14.59
C SER A 324 20.57 22.91 15.67
N ARG A 325 19.96 22.18 16.61
CA ARG A 325 20.65 21.38 17.63
C ARG A 325 21.06 20.00 17.10
N HIS A 326 20.41 19.53 16.03
CA HIS A 326 20.61 18.20 15.46
C HIS A 326 21.51 18.22 14.22
N PHE A 327 21.47 19.32 13.45
CA PHE A 327 22.18 19.42 12.18
C PHE A 327 22.98 20.71 12.12
N ALA A 328 24.24 20.59 11.71
CA ALA A 328 25.08 21.74 11.43
C ALA A 328 24.58 22.46 10.16
N LEU A 329 24.86 23.76 10.08
CA LEU A 329 24.71 24.49 8.82
C LEU A 329 25.71 23.94 7.80
N HIS A 330 25.33 23.95 6.53
CA HIS A 330 26.22 23.49 5.47
C HIS A 330 27.50 24.36 5.43
N PRO A 331 28.71 23.76 5.44
CA PRO A 331 29.98 24.49 5.59
C PRO A 331 30.44 25.20 4.31
N ASP A 332 29.98 24.75 3.13
CA ASP A 332 30.40 25.28 1.84
C ASP A 332 29.60 26.53 1.42
N HIS A 333 30.32 27.60 1.11
CA HIS A 333 29.81 28.89 0.64
C HIS A 333 30.55 29.37 -0.63
N ALA A 334 31.36 28.51 -1.25
CA ALA A 334 32.33 28.91 -2.27
C ALA A 334 31.70 29.46 -3.56
N THR A 335 30.42 29.20 -3.82
CA THR A 335 29.67 29.67 -4.99
C THR A 335 28.88 30.97 -4.77
N SER A 336 28.86 31.51 -3.54
CA SER A 336 28.12 32.75 -3.22
C SER A 336 28.78 33.97 -3.86
N SER A 337 28.29 34.39 -5.04
CA SER A 337 28.86 35.49 -5.82
C SER A 337 28.40 36.91 -5.41
N MET A 338 27.45 37.05 -4.47
CA MET A 338 27.04 38.34 -3.93
C MET A 338 27.41 38.49 -2.45
N ASN A 339 27.77 39.72 -2.07
CA ASN A 339 28.08 40.22 -0.72
C ASN A 339 27.58 39.34 0.45
N SER A 340 28.43 39.21 1.47
CA SER A 340 28.34 38.50 2.76
C SER A 340 27.07 38.72 3.60
N ARG A 341 25.87 38.54 3.02
CA ARG A 341 24.59 38.55 3.75
C ARG A 341 23.81 37.28 3.43
N PRO A 342 24.19 36.16 4.07
CA PRO A 342 23.42 34.94 4.01
C PRO A 342 22.18 35.15 4.87
N HIS A 343 21.04 35.38 4.24
CA HIS A 343 19.77 35.37 4.97
C HIS A 343 19.19 33.96 5.01
N ASP A 344 19.46 33.06 4.07
CA ASP A 344 18.94 31.69 4.13
C ASP A 344 20.09 30.70 3.87
N ARG A 345 20.35 29.76 4.79
CA ARG A 345 21.41 28.75 4.71
C ARG A 345 20.84 27.33 4.83
N PRO A 346 21.24 26.39 3.98
CA PRO A 346 20.84 24.99 4.14
C PRO A 346 21.51 24.37 5.38
N PHE A 347 20.81 23.43 5.98
CA PHE A 347 21.43 22.48 6.91
C PHE A 347 22.14 21.37 6.13
N ASN A 348 23.18 20.79 6.72
CA ASN A 348 23.83 19.60 6.17
C ASN A 348 22.98 18.36 6.49
N ILE A 349 22.02 18.04 5.62
CA ILE A 349 21.07 16.94 5.79
C ILE A 349 21.08 16.06 4.53
N ASP A 350 21.35 14.78 4.70
CA ASP A 350 21.08 13.77 3.67
C ASP A 350 19.61 13.35 3.76
N THR A 351 18.74 13.99 2.97
CA THR A 351 17.30 13.74 3.05
C THR A 351 16.90 12.37 2.53
N VAL A 352 17.72 11.75 1.69
CA VAL A 352 17.54 10.35 1.25
C VAL A 352 17.98 9.38 2.34
N GLY A 353 18.96 9.73 3.16
CA GLY A 353 19.48 8.93 4.27
C GLY A 353 18.71 9.06 5.59
N LEU A 354 17.79 10.01 5.71
CA LEU A 354 17.03 10.22 6.95
C LEU A 354 16.23 8.96 7.36
N PRO A 355 16.14 8.65 8.66
CA PRO A 355 15.38 7.50 9.13
C PRO A 355 13.88 7.78 8.98
N PHE A 356 13.19 7.01 8.14
CA PHE A 356 11.73 7.10 8.08
C PHE A 356 11.10 6.48 9.34
N PRO A 357 10.02 7.05 9.91
CA PRO A 357 9.39 6.56 11.14
C PRO A 357 8.56 5.28 10.93
N TRP A 358 9.21 4.18 10.59
CA TRP A 358 8.55 2.88 10.35
C TRP A 358 7.73 2.38 11.55
N ARG A 359 8.12 2.74 12.78
CA ARG A 359 7.37 2.39 14.00
C ARG A 359 5.99 3.02 14.11
N PHE A 360 5.72 4.09 13.36
CA PHE A 360 4.41 4.74 13.30
C PHE A 360 3.68 4.40 11.99
N ALA A 361 4.22 3.49 11.19
CA ALA A 361 3.61 3.13 9.93
C ALA A 361 2.28 2.39 10.17
N THR A 362 1.36 2.57 9.23
CA THR A 362 0.09 1.86 9.17
C THR A 362 -0.04 1.13 7.84
N LEU A 363 -0.61 -0.07 7.85
CA LEU A 363 -0.97 -0.83 6.65
C LEU A 363 -2.48 -1.08 6.64
N ALA A 364 -3.13 -0.73 5.54
CA ALA A 364 -4.58 -0.80 5.36
C ALA A 364 -5.35 -0.09 6.50
N GLY A 365 -4.82 1.06 6.94
CA GLY A 365 -5.41 1.87 8.02
C GLY A 365 -5.21 1.32 9.44
N LYS A 366 -4.48 0.20 9.61
CA LYS A 366 -4.15 -0.37 10.93
C LYS A 366 -2.69 -0.13 11.27
N PRO A 367 -2.33 0.13 12.54
CA PRO A 367 -0.95 0.09 13.00
C PRO A 367 -0.23 -1.18 12.55
N VAL A 368 1.03 -1.07 12.15
CA VAL A 368 1.79 -2.20 11.57
C VAL A 368 1.94 -3.38 12.54
N ASP A 369 2.07 -3.12 13.83
CA ASP A 369 2.10 -4.13 14.91
C ASP A 369 0.78 -4.89 15.05
N GLN A 370 -0.33 -4.25 14.69
CA GLN A 370 -1.68 -4.82 14.67
C GLN A 370 -2.08 -5.37 13.30
N TYR A 371 -1.21 -5.30 12.30
CA TYR A 371 -1.49 -5.82 10.97
C TYR A 371 -1.43 -7.36 10.98
N THR A 372 -2.59 -7.97 11.19
CA THR A 372 -2.79 -9.41 11.05
C THR A 372 -3.43 -9.73 9.71
N ASN A 373 -2.99 -10.82 9.09
CA ASN A 373 -3.76 -11.45 8.04
C ASN A 373 -4.76 -12.39 8.71
N ASP A 374 -5.98 -11.91 8.98
CA ASP A 374 -7.07 -12.74 9.51
C ASP A 374 -7.57 -13.79 8.50
N ALA A 375 -6.87 -14.00 7.38
CA ALA A 375 -7.13 -15.08 6.43
C ALA A 375 -6.68 -16.47 6.90
N ASN A 376 -6.48 -16.67 8.21
CA ASN A 376 -6.86 -17.95 8.80
C ASN A 376 -8.38 -17.86 9.00
N PRO A 377 -9.23 -18.43 8.12
CA PRO A 377 -10.65 -18.51 8.42
C PRO A 377 -10.82 -19.35 9.70
N VAL A 378 -10.87 -18.68 10.85
CA VAL A 378 -11.38 -19.24 12.09
C VAL A 378 -12.89 -19.32 11.89
N LEU A 379 -13.37 -20.53 11.69
CA LEU A 379 -14.77 -20.83 11.51
C LEU A 379 -15.45 -20.68 12.87
N THR A 380 -15.91 -19.47 13.18
CA THR A 380 -16.86 -19.22 14.26
C THR A 380 -18.22 -18.95 13.64
N LEU A 381 -19.13 -19.91 13.82
CA LEU A 381 -20.54 -19.76 13.53
C LEU A 381 -21.24 -19.54 14.88
N PRO A 382 -21.81 -18.35 15.09
CA PRO A 382 -23.23 -18.37 15.43
C PRO A 382 -24.00 -17.21 14.75
N MET A 383 -25.24 -17.49 14.34
CA MET A 383 -26.29 -16.51 14.00
C MET A 383 -26.18 -15.81 12.63
N PHE A 384 -26.42 -16.52 11.52
CA PHE A 384 -26.57 -15.87 10.19
C PHE A 384 -27.67 -16.48 9.30
N ALA A 385 -28.67 -17.15 9.88
CA ALA A 385 -29.60 -17.96 9.08
C ALA A 385 -30.88 -17.23 8.60
N SER A 386 -31.33 -16.13 9.21
CA SER A 386 -32.70 -15.62 8.95
C SER A 386 -32.81 -14.64 7.77
N GLU A 387 -31.99 -13.59 7.73
CA GLU A 387 -32.19 -12.49 6.77
C GLU A 387 -31.65 -12.81 5.36
N HIS A 388 -30.54 -13.54 5.29
CA HIS A 388 -29.92 -13.90 4.01
C HIS A 388 -30.65 -15.05 3.30
N ALA A 389 -31.25 -15.96 4.08
CA ALA A 389 -32.15 -16.97 3.53
C ALA A 389 -33.35 -16.30 2.85
N ALA A 390 -33.94 -15.27 3.48
CA ALA A 390 -35.06 -14.52 2.92
C ALA A 390 -34.71 -13.84 1.58
N LEU A 391 -33.52 -13.24 1.45
CA LEU A 391 -33.08 -12.58 0.21
C LEU A 391 -32.79 -13.57 -0.93
N VAL A 392 -32.10 -14.66 -0.63
CA VAL A 392 -31.81 -15.72 -1.61
C VAL A 392 -33.10 -16.39 -2.05
N ALA A 393 -34.03 -16.65 -1.12
CA ALA A 393 -35.34 -17.20 -1.45
C ALA A 393 -36.15 -16.24 -2.31
N ARG A 394 -36.20 -14.94 -1.99
CA ARG A 394 -36.89 -13.94 -2.82
C ARG A 394 -36.34 -13.91 -4.24
N THR A 395 -35.02 -13.97 -4.39
CA THR A 395 -34.36 -13.98 -5.71
C THR A 395 -34.68 -15.25 -6.50
N LEU A 396 -34.70 -16.41 -5.83
CA LEU A 396 -35.04 -17.69 -6.47
C LEU A 396 -36.54 -17.78 -6.82
N VAL A 397 -37.42 -17.24 -5.99
CA VAL A 397 -38.86 -17.10 -6.23
C VAL A 397 -39.11 -16.20 -7.44
N ASP A 398 -38.48 -15.02 -7.47
CA ASP A 398 -38.60 -14.10 -8.60
C ASP A 398 -38.10 -14.74 -9.91
N ALA A 399 -36.97 -15.46 -9.85
CA ALA A 399 -36.44 -16.18 -11.01
C ALA A 399 -37.35 -17.34 -11.44
N TYR A 400 -38.00 -18.04 -10.51
CA TYR A 400 -38.95 -19.10 -10.79
C TYR A 400 -40.19 -18.57 -11.51
N HIS A 401 -40.78 -17.48 -11.03
CA HIS A 401 -41.98 -16.90 -11.63
C HIS A 401 -41.72 -16.24 -12.98
N LYS A 402 -40.53 -15.65 -13.17
CA LYS A 402 -40.08 -15.12 -14.47
C LYS A 402 -39.74 -16.21 -15.48
N CYS A 403 -39.59 -17.46 -15.05
CA CYS A 403 -39.31 -18.57 -15.94
C CYS A 403 -40.59 -19.04 -16.63
N ALA A 404 -40.51 -19.28 -17.95
CA ALA A 404 -41.61 -19.83 -18.73
C ALA A 404 -42.14 -21.14 -18.10
N PRO A 405 -43.46 -21.41 -18.09
CA PRO A 405 -44.03 -22.57 -17.41
C PRO A 405 -43.39 -23.91 -17.81
N SER A 406 -43.06 -24.10 -19.08
CA SER A 406 -42.38 -25.29 -19.60
C SER A 406 -40.96 -25.51 -19.05
N LYS A 407 -40.30 -24.46 -18.54
CA LYS A 407 -38.95 -24.49 -17.98
C LYS A 407 -38.91 -24.59 -16.45
N ARG A 408 -40.06 -24.41 -15.78
CA ARG A 408 -40.18 -24.50 -14.33
C ARG A 408 -39.79 -25.88 -13.77
N PRO A 409 -40.19 -27.03 -14.37
CA PRO A 409 -39.74 -28.35 -13.90
C PRO A 409 -38.22 -28.52 -13.92
N ALA A 410 -37.56 -27.99 -14.96
CA ALA A 410 -36.11 -28.01 -15.06
C ALA A 410 -35.43 -27.05 -14.06
N PHE A 411 -36.06 -25.91 -13.77
CA PHE A 411 -35.61 -24.97 -12.74
C PHE A 411 -35.71 -25.60 -11.35
N LEU A 412 -36.84 -26.21 -11.00
CA LEU A 412 -37.07 -26.94 -9.75
C LEU A 412 -36.03 -28.05 -9.57
N LYS A 413 -35.85 -28.90 -10.60
CA LYS A 413 -34.85 -29.97 -10.58
C LYS A 413 -33.42 -29.44 -10.36
N ARG A 414 -33.12 -28.25 -10.89
CA ARG A 414 -31.78 -27.64 -10.85
C ARG A 414 -31.47 -26.93 -9.54
N TRP A 415 -32.44 -26.31 -8.90
CA TRP A 415 -32.22 -25.41 -7.76
C TRP A 415 -32.86 -25.87 -6.45
N ILE A 416 -33.85 -26.78 -6.52
CA ILE A 416 -34.70 -27.17 -5.39
C ILE A 416 -34.51 -28.66 -5.07
N THR A 417 -34.66 -29.54 -6.06
CA THR A 417 -34.52 -30.99 -5.82
C THR A 417 -33.07 -31.43 -5.55
N ARG A 418 -32.09 -30.56 -5.81
CA ARG A 418 -30.66 -30.76 -5.50
C ARG A 418 -30.13 -29.83 -4.38
N GLY A 419 -30.99 -29.06 -3.72
CA GLY A 419 -30.61 -28.08 -2.69
C GLY A 419 -31.60 -28.03 -1.52
N THR A 420 -31.09 -28.10 -0.29
CA THR A 420 -31.82 -28.43 0.95
C THR A 420 -32.80 -27.38 1.52
N TYR A 421 -33.19 -26.32 0.81
CA TYR A 421 -33.80 -25.13 1.46
C TYR A 421 -35.24 -24.76 1.05
N LEU A 422 -35.75 -25.21 -0.10
CA LEU A 422 -37.07 -24.83 -0.60
C LEU A 422 -37.84 -26.07 -1.06
N LYS A 423 -39.18 -26.03 -1.02
CA LYS A 423 -40.09 -27.03 -1.58
C LYS A 423 -41.22 -26.29 -2.28
N GLU A 424 -41.72 -26.82 -3.40
CA GLU A 424 -42.93 -26.29 -4.02
C GLU A 424 -44.17 -26.82 -3.29
N SER A 425 -45.07 -25.92 -2.90
CA SER A 425 -46.42 -26.22 -2.39
C SER A 425 -47.40 -25.31 -3.12
N ASP A 426 -48.38 -25.91 -3.80
CA ASP A 426 -49.48 -25.19 -4.47
C ASP A 426 -49.01 -24.10 -5.45
N GLY A 427 -47.97 -24.39 -6.24
CA GLY A 427 -47.42 -23.47 -7.25
C GLY A 427 -46.57 -22.32 -6.68
N THR A 428 -46.31 -22.34 -5.37
CA THR A 428 -45.48 -21.36 -4.66
C THR A 428 -44.30 -22.08 -4.00
N LEU A 429 -43.12 -21.44 -3.98
CA LEU A 429 -41.96 -21.99 -3.28
C LEU A 429 -42.00 -21.60 -1.80
N VAL A 430 -42.01 -22.59 -0.91
CA VAL A 430 -42.02 -22.44 0.55
C VAL A 430 -40.76 -23.04 1.18
N PHE A 431 -40.35 -22.50 2.32
CA PHE A 431 -39.20 -23.01 3.08
C PHE A 431 -39.53 -24.35 3.74
N HIS A 432 -38.62 -25.33 3.61
CA HIS A 432 -38.66 -26.55 4.40
C HIS A 432 -37.75 -26.36 5.61
N THR A 433 -38.30 -26.46 6.83
CA THR A 433 -37.62 -26.23 8.12
C THR A 433 -36.27 -26.95 8.24
N MET A 434 -35.23 -26.21 8.67
CA MET A 434 -33.97 -26.79 9.14
C MET A 434 -34.22 -27.45 10.50
N SER A 435 -34.17 -28.78 10.57
CA SER A 435 -34.19 -29.51 11.84
C SER A 435 -32.97 -29.12 12.67
N ALA A 436 -33.18 -28.53 13.84
CA ALA A 436 -32.15 -28.08 14.77
C ALA A 436 -31.54 -29.23 15.60
N THR A 437 -31.22 -30.37 14.96
CA THR A 437 -30.68 -31.55 15.64
C THR A 437 -29.58 -32.20 14.81
N ALA A 438 -28.34 -31.76 15.02
CA ALA A 438 -27.13 -32.58 14.93
C ALA A 438 -25.97 -31.80 15.56
N ALA A 439 -25.42 -32.40 16.61
CA ALA A 439 -24.28 -31.94 17.40
C ALA A 439 -22.97 -31.85 16.61
#